data_AF-X1AYK5-F1
#
_entry.id   AF-X1AYK5-F1
#
_cell.length_a   1.000
_cell.length_b   1.000
_cell.length_c   1.000
_cell.angle_alpha   90.00
_cell.angle_beta   90.00
_cell.angle_gamma   90.00
#
_symmetry.space_group_name_H-M   'P 1'
#
loop_
_entity.id
_entity.type
_entity.pdbx_description
1 polymer ?
#
loop_
_entity_poly.entity_id
_entity_poly.type
_entity_poly.pdbx_seq_one_letter_code
_entity_poly.pdbx_strand_id
1 'polypeptide(L)'
;SLRFSFKIIKNIVPVFVVIFALLVVFDLFASPYSVRKYLGKSSGFRRWLIAIGGGIISTGPIYMWYPLLKELKKQGIQYGFIATFLYNRAIKLPLIPMMIVYFGLKYTLVLAMVMITISVIQGIIFDKIEGGGFL
;
A
#
# COMPACT_ATOMS: atom_id res chain seq x y z
N SER A 1 -21.46 -26.78 15.10
CA SER A 1 -22.67 -26.47 14.31
C SER A 1 -22.30 -26.32 12.84
N LEU A 2 -22.43 -27.39 12.04
CA LEU A 2 -22.13 -27.37 10.60
C LEU A 2 -22.99 -26.34 9.84
N ARG A 3 -24.25 -26.18 10.27
CA ARG A 3 -25.19 -25.20 9.72
C ARG A 3 -24.73 -23.75 9.93
N PHE A 4 -24.06 -23.47 11.05
CA PHE A 4 -23.50 -22.15 11.33
C PHE A 4 -22.32 -21.83 10.40
N SER A 5 -21.38 -22.76 10.22
CA SER A 5 -20.26 -22.62 9.29
C SER A 5 -20.76 -22.44 7.84
N PHE A 6 -21.78 -23.20 7.43
CA PHE A 6 -22.36 -23.08 6.09
C PHE A 6 -23.05 -21.73 5.87
N LYS A 7 -23.71 -21.20 6.90
CA LYS A 7 -24.34 -19.87 6.88
C LYS A 7 -23.29 -18.75 6.76
N ILE A 8 -22.17 -18.88 7.45
CA ILE A 8 -21.03 -17.95 7.34
C ILE A 8 -20.45 -17.96 5.93
N ILE A 9 -20.15 -19.14 5.38
CA ILE A 9 -19.61 -19.26 4.02
C ILE A 9 -20.55 -18.62 3.00
N LYS A 10 -21.86 -18.90 3.10
CA LYS A 10 -22.87 -18.32 2.20
C LYS A 10 -22.94 -16.79 2.27
N ASN A 11 -22.66 -16.20 3.44
CA ASN A 11 -22.63 -14.74 3.60
C ASN A 11 -21.33 -14.10 3.09
N ILE A 12 -20.22 -14.83 3.15
CA ILE A 12 -18.89 -14.33 2.80
C ILE A 12 -18.61 -14.47 1.29
N VAL A 13 -19.06 -15.55 0.65
CA VAL A 13 -18.83 -15.82 -0.78
C VAL A 13 -19.23 -14.64 -1.69
N PRO A 14 -20.41 -14.00 -1.54
CA PRO A 14 -20.79 -12.85 -2.38
C PRO A 14 -19.82 -11.68 -2.24
N VAL A 15 -19.33 -11.43 -1.03
CA VAL A 15 -18.36 -10.36 -0.76
C VAL A 15 -17.05 -10.65 -1.50
N PHE A 16 -16.56 -11.90 -1.46
CA PHE A 16 -15.36 -12.30 -2.19
C PHE A 16 -15.54 -12.22 -3.71
N VAL A 17 -16.72 -12.56 -4.24
CA VAL A 17 -17.01 -12.44 -5.68
C VAL A 17 -16.93 -10.97 -6.12
N VAL A 18 -17.50 -10.04 -5.36
CA VAL A 18 -17.40 -8.60 -5.64
C VAL A 18 -15.94 -8.13 -5.57
N ILE A 19 -15.18 -8.60 -4.59
CA ILE A 19 -13.75 -8.32 -4.47
C ILE A 19 -12.99 -8.80 -5.72
N PHE A 20 -13.20 -10.05 -6.14
CA PHE A 20 -12.56 -10.60 -7.34
C PHE A 20 -12.96 -9.86 -8.62
N ALA A 21 -14.23 -9.49 -8.77
CA ALA A 21 -14.69 -8.69 -9.91
C ALA A 21 -14.01 -7.32 -9.94
N LEU A 22 -13.92 -6.63 -8.81
CA LEU A 22 -13.20 -5.36 -8.69
C LEU A 22 -11.71 -5.52 -8.99
N LEU A 23 -11.08 -6.62 -8.57
CA LEU A 23 -9.68 -6.92 -8.88
C LEU A 23 -9.47 -7.12 -10.38
N VAL A 24 -10.36 -7.86 -11.07
CA VAL A 24 -10.28 -8.06 -12.53
C VAL A 24 -10.53 -6.76 -13.29
N VAL A 25 -11.52 -5.96 -12.87
CA VAL A 25 -11.75 -4.63 -13.46
C VAL A 25 -10.54 -3.73 -13.24
N PHE A 26 -9.94 -3.73 -12.05
CA PHE A 26 -8.73 -2.97 -11.79
C PHE A 26 -7.56 -3.46 -12.66
N ASP A 27 -7.36 -4.78 -12.81
CA ASP A 27 -6.32 -5.36 -13.67
C ASP A 27 -6.50 -4.96 -15.16
N LEU A 28 -7.76 -4.93 -15.62
CA LEU A 28 -8.09 -4.54 -17.00
C LEU A 28 -7.97 -3.03 -17.27
N PHE A 29 -8.25 -2.18 -16.27
CA PHE A 29 -8.25 -0.71 -16.42
C PHE A 29 -6.97 -0.03 -15.89
N ALA A 30 -6.24 -0.65 -14.97
CA ALA A 30 -4.97 -0.14 -14.46
C ALA A 30 -3.86 -0.44 -15.47
N SER A 31 -3.90 0.28 -16.60
CA SER A 31 -2.81 0.30 -17.55
C SER A 31 -1.50 0.66 -16.82
N PRO A 32 -0.49 -0.23 -16.75
CA PRO A 32 0.80 0.03 -16.10
C PRO A 32 1.61 1.15 -16.77
N TYR A 33 1.08 1.78 -17.81
CA TYR A 33 1.76 2.70 -18.70
C TYR A 33 2.06 4.07 -18.09
N SER A 34 1.17 4.61 -17.25
CA SER A 34 1.38 5.91 -16.58
C SER A 34 2.35 5.80 -15.39
N VAL A 35 2.31 4.67 -14.68
CA VAL A 35 3.17 4.38 -13.53
C VAL A 35 4.62 4.08 -14.00
N ARG A 36 4.77 3.40 -15.14
CA ARG A 36 6.05 3.14 -15.85
C ARG A 36 6.90 4.40 -16.08
N LYS A 37 6.28 5.50 -16.52
CA LYS A 37 7.02 6.71 -16.96
C LYS A 37 7.66 7.46 -15.80
N TYR A 38 7.06 7.39 -14.60
CA TYR A 38 7.54 8.11 -13.42
C TYR A 38 8.35 7.25 -12.45
N LEU A 39 8.10 5.93 -12.38
CA LEU A 39 8.76 5.05 -11.40
C LEU A 39 9.93 4.23 -11.95
N GLY A 40 9.90 3.83 -13.23
CA GLY A 40 10.96 3.02 -13.83
C GLY A 40 12.30 3.75 -14.04
N LYS A 41 12.28 5.09 -14.04
CA LYS A 41 13.49 5.95 -14.17
C LYS A 41 13.81 6.77 -12.93
N SER A 42 12.98 6.76 -11.89
CA SER A 42 13.25 7.51 -10.66
C SER A 42 14.21 6.73 -9.77
N SER A 43 15.48 6.65 -10.16
CA SER A 43 16.55 6.21 -9.26
C SER A 43 16.78 7.27 -8.18
N GLY A 44 16.99 6.85 -6.93
CA GLY A 44 17.30 7.74 -5.80
C GLY A 44 16.08 8.31 -5.05
N PHE A 45 16.25 9.51 -4.47
CA PHE A 45 15.33 10.11 -3.49
C PHE A 45 13.87 10.25 -3.96
N ARG A 46 13.65 10.46 -5.25
CA ARG A 46 12.31 10.62 -5.85
C ARG A 46 11.40 9.40 -5.64
N ARG A 47 11.97 8.18 -5.59
CA ARG A 47 11.19 6.96 -5.36
C ARG A 47 10.51 6.96 -3.99
N TRP A 48 11.18 7.50 -2.97
CA TRP A 48 10.68 7.53 -1.61
C TRP A 48 9.51 8.50 -1.48
N LEU A 49 9.62 9.67 -2.12
CA LEU A 49 8.51 10.63 -2.17
C LEU A 49 7.26 10.03 -2.84
N ILE A 50 7.45 9.29 -3.93
CA ILE A 50 6.34 8.61 -4.63
C ILE A 50 5.76 7.48 -3.76
N ALA A 51 6.60 6.70 -3.08
CA ALA A 51 6.14 5.65 -2.17
C ALA A 51 5.34 6.21 -0.99
N ILE A 52 5.84 7.29 -0.36
CA ILE A 52 5.18 7.96 0.76
C ILE A 52 3.85 8.56 0.30
N GLY A 53 3.87 9.41 -0.73
CA GLY A 53 2.67 10.08 -1.24
C GLY A 53 1.65 9.07 -1.75
N GLY A 54 2.11 8.09 -2.53
CA GLY A 54 1.28 6.99 -3.01
C GLY A 54 0.63 6.21 -1.87
N GLY A 55 1.39 5.88 -0.82
CA GLY A 55 0.88 5.20 0.37
C GLY A 55 -0.21 6.01 1.07
N ILE A 56 0.06 7.28 1.41
CA ILE A 56 -0.88 8.16 2.14
C ILE A 56 -2.19 8.37 1.35
N ILE A 57 -2.08 8.57 0.02
CA ILE A 57 -3.22 8.81 -0.87
C ILE A 57 -3.97 7.51 -1.18
N SER A 58 -3.31 6.36 -1.08
CA SER A 58 -3.92 5.07 -1.41
C SER A 58 -5.05 4.72 -0.43
N THR A 59 -6.27 4.65 -0.96
CA THR A 59 -7.49 4.32 -0.19
C THR A 59 -7.97 2.89 -0.43
N GLY A 60 -8.96 2.45 0.34
CA GLY A 60 -9.61 1.14 0.23
C GLY A 60 -8.97 0.02 1.06
N PRO A 61 -9.33 -1.24 0.80
CA PRO A 61 -8.64 -2.42 1.33
C PRO A 61 -7.20 -2.60 0.83
N ILE A 62 -6.31 -3.09 1.69
CA ILE A 62 -4.88 -3.29 1.37
C ILE A 62 -4.64 -4.31 0.24
N TYR A 63 -5.46 -5.37 0.18
CA TYR A 63 -5.30 -6.45 -0.81
C TYR A 63 -5.45 -5.97 -2.26
N MET A 64 -6.17 -4.87 -2.50
CA MET A 64 -6.32 -4.30 -3.85
C MET A 64 -5.01 -3.76 -4.41
N TRP A 65 -4.04 -3.47 -3.54
CA TRP A 65 -2.75 -2.90 -3.94
C TRP A 65 -1.68 -3.96 -4.18
N TYR A 66 -1.89 -5.20 -3.71
CA TYR A 66 -0.93 -6.29 -3.92
C TYR A 66 -0.68 -6.62 -5.39
N PRO A 67 -1.71 -6.69 -6.28
CA PRO A 67 -1.47 -6.91 -7.71
C PRO A 67 -0.60 -5.82 -8.33
N LEU A 68 -0.93 -4.54 -8.07
CA LEU A 68 -0.16 -3.40 -8.56
C LEU A 68 1.30 -3.45 -8.08
N LEU A 69 1.51 -3.66 -6.77
CA LEU A 69 2.85 -3.72 -6.18
C LEU A 69 3.65 -4.92 -6.72
N LYS A 70 3.00 -6.05 -7.00
CA LYS A 70 3.61 -7.22 -7.66
C LYS A 70 4.03 -6.90 -9.09
N GLU A 71 3.22 -6.17 -9.85
CA GLU A 71 3.61 -5.73 -11.19
C GLU A 71 4.78 -4.76 -11.17
N LEU A 72 4.77 -3.79 -10.24
CA LEU A 72 5.89 -2.87 -10.04
C LEU A 72 7.16 -3.63 -9.67
N LYS A 73 7.07 -4.65 -8.82
CA LYS A 73 8.19 -5.54 -8.50
C LYS A 73 8.75 -6.22 -9.75
N LYS A 74 7.89 -6.82 -10.58
CA LYS A 74 8.31 -7.45 -11.86
C LYS A 74 8.98 -6.47 -12.81
N GLN A 75 8.70 -5.17 -12.68
CA GLN A 75 9.31 -4.10 -13.47
C GLN A 75 10.62 -3.58 -12.89
N GLY A 76 11.18 -4.23 -11.85
CA GLY A 76 12.48 -3.89 -11.27
C GLY A 76 12.41 -2.88 -10.11
N ILE A 77 11.21 -2.58 -9.59
CA ILE A 77 11.09 -1.80 -8.35
C ILE A 77 11.58 -2.64 -7.17
N GLN A 78 12.33 -2.01 -6.27
CA GLN A 78 12.89 -2.70 -5.10
C GLN A 78 11.83 -2.92 -4.01
N TYR A 79 12.03 -3.94 -3.17
CA TYR A 79 11.14 -4.25 -2.06
C TYR A 79 11.03 -3.11 -1.06
N GLY A 80 12.04 -2.26 -0.92
CA GLY A 80 11.98 -1.10 -0.06
C GLY A 80 10.92 -0.09 -0.46
N PHE A 81 10.74 0.15 -1.77
CA PHE A 81 9.64 0.98 -2.26
C PHE A 81 8.28 0.40 -1.83
N ILE A 82 8.10 -0.91 -2.00
CA ILE A 82 6.87 -1.62 -1.67
C ILE A 82 6.59 -1.54 -0.17
N ALA A 83 7.61 -1.77 0.67
CA ALA A 83 7.51 -1.65 2.12
C ALA A 83 7.13 -0.23 2.57
N THR A 84 7.80 0.79 2.03
CA THR A 84 7.51 2.19 2.35
C THR A 84 6.10 2.59 1.91
N PHE A 85 5.65 2.15 0.73
CA PHE A 85 4.29 2.40 0.24
C PHE A 85 3.25 1.79 1.17
N LEU A 86 3.41 0.51 1.52
CA LEU A 86 2.47 -0.21 2.37
C LEU A 86 2.40 0.37 3.79
N TYR A 87 3.52 0.80 4.35
CA TYR A 87 3.56 1.36 5.70
C TYR A 87 2.90 2.75 5.77
N ASN A 88 3.17 3.63 4.79
CA ASN A 88 2.56 4.97 4.77
C ASN A 88 1.05 4.96 4.55
N ARG A 89 0.50 3.88 4.00
CA ARG A 89 -0.95 3.67 3.88
C ARG A 89 -1.68 3.68 5.23
N ALA A 90 -0.97 3.43 6.34
CA ALA A 90 -1.56 3.57 7.66
C ALA A 90 -1.94 5.03 7.98
N ILE A 91 -1.29 6.02 7.34
CA ILE A 91 -1.69 7.44 7.39
C ILE A 91 -2.83 7.65 6.39
N LYS A 92 -4.06 7.25 6.76
CA LYS A 92 -5.22 7.44 5.90
C LYS A 92 -5.66 8.90 5.91
N LEU A 93 -5.68 9.54 4.74
CA LEU A 93 -6.20 10.91 4.56
C LEU A 93 -7.55 11.16 5.24
N PRO A 94 -8.57 10.28 5.10
CA PRO A 94 -9.86 10.48 5.77
C PRO A 94 -9.80 10.42 7.31
N LEU A 95 -8.76 9.78 7.88
CA LEU A 95 -8.59 9.68 9.33
C LEU A 95 -7.87 10.89 9.92
N ILE A 96 -7.22 11.74 9.11
CA ILE A 96 -6.47 12.91 9.61
C ILE A 96 -7.39 13.88 10.36
N PRO A 97 -8.57 14.29 9.84
CA PRO A 97 -9.49 15.16 10.57
C PRO A 97 -9.95 14.53 11.90
N MET A 98 -10.22 13.22 11.89
CA MET A 98 -10.60 12.49 13.10
C MET A 98 -9.46 12.50 14.12
N MET A 99 -8.23 12.20 13.71
CA MET A 99 -7.08 12.24 14.61
C MET A 99 -6.88 13.64 15.21
N ILE A 100 -7.09 14.70 14.42
CA ILE A 100 -7.00 16.08 14.92
C ILE A 100 -8.09 16.38 15.94
N VAL A 101 -9.33 15.97 15.69
CA VAL A 101 -10.46 16.19 16.62
C VAL A 101 -10.25 15.45 17.94
N TYR A 102 -9.80 14.20 17.90
CA TYR A 102 -9.68 13.35 19.09
C TYR A 102 -8.37 13.57 19.86
N PHE A 103 -7.26 13.83 19.18
CA PHE A 103 -5.92 13.85 19.78
C PHE A 103 -5.16 15.17 19.58
N GLY A 104 -5.70 16.09 18.79
CA GLY A 104 -5.11 17.39 18.50
C GLY A 104 -4.12 17.37 17.33
N LEU A 105 -3.86 18.57 16.81
CA LEU A 105 -2.99 18.77 15.64
C LEU A 105 -1.53 18.38 15.92
N LYS A 106 -1.00 18.75 17.11
CA LYS A 106 0.39 18.43 17.49
C LYS A 106 0.65 16.93 17.46
N TYR A 107 -0.23 16.15 18.09
CA TYR A 107 -0.15 14.68 18.08
C TYR A 107 -0.16 14.13 16.66
N THR A 108 -1.13 14.56 15.85
CA THR A 108 -1.31 14.09 14.47
C THR A 108 -0.07 14.33 13.61
N LEU A 109 0.53 15.52 13.71
CA LEU A 109 1.74 15.86 12.97
C LEU A 109 2.95 15.04 13.41
N VAL A 110 3.15 14.87 14.71
CA VAL A 110 4.24 14.04 15.26
C VAL A 110 4.07 12.60 14.80
N LEU A 111 2.87 12.02 14.93
CA LEU A 111 2.60 10.65 14.49
C LEU A 111 2.87 10.47 12.99
N ALA A 112 2.36 11.38 12.15
CA ALA A 112 2.60 11.32 10.70
C ALA A 112 4.09 11.39 10.36
N MET A 113 4.85 12.29 11.00
CA MET A 113 6.29 12.42 10.78
C MET A 113 7.04 11.14 11.19
N VAL A 114 6.70 10.57 12.35
CA VAL A 114 7.29 9.30 12.83
C VAL A 114 6.99 8.18 11.84
N MET A 115 5.73 8.05 11.41
CA MET A 115 5.33 7.00 10.46
C MET A 115 6.05 7.13 9.12
N ILE A 116 6.15 8.34 8.58
CA ILE A 116 6.90 8.61 7.34
C ILE A 116 8.37 8.25 7.53
N THR A 117 8.99 8.65 8.62
CA THR A 117 10.41 8.39 8.88
C THR A 117 10.70 6.90 9.00
N ILE A 118 9.92 6.20 9.82
CA ILE A 118 10.04 4.75 10.02
C ILE A 118 9.79 3.99 8.74
N SER A 119 8.82 4.42 7.91
CA SER A 119 8.53 3.78 6.63
C SER A 119 9.72 3.76 5.67
N VAL A 120 10.51 4.84 5.65
CA VAL A 120 11.69 4.96 4.79
C VAL A 120 12.83 4.11 5.34
N ILE A 121 13.03 4.11 6.65
CA ILE A 121 14.02 3.25 7.31
C ILE A 121 13.73 1.77 7.01
N GLN A 122 12.47 1.35 7.17
CA GLN A 122 12.05 0.00 6.79
C GLN A 122 12.34 -0.28 5.32
N GLY A 123 12.01 0.67 4.44
CA GLY A 123 12.31 0.55 3.01
C GLY A 123 13.80 0.29 2.74
N ILE A 124 14.69 1.06 3.36
CA ILE A 124 16.14 0.91 3.24
C ILE A 124 16.60 -0.48 3.73
N ILE A 125 16.03 -0.96 4.84
CA ILE A 125 16.31 -2.29 5.37
C ILE A 125 15.94 -3.36 4.33
N PHE A 126 14.73 -3.27 3.74
CA PHE A 126 14.29 -4.20 2.70
C PHE A 126 15.19 -4.17 1.45
N ASP A 127 15.59 -2.99 0.99
CA ASP A 127 16.50 -2.86 -0.16
C ASP A 127 17.87 -3.49 0.14
N LYS A 128 18.38 -3.34 1.36
CA LYS A 128 19.66 -3.93 1.78
C LYS A 128 19.58 -5.46 1.86
N ILE A 129 18.47 -5.99 2.38
CA ILE A 129 18.22 -7.43 2.46
C ILE A 129 18.07 -8.02 1.04
N GLU A 130 17.35 -7.33 0.16
CA GLU A 130 17.21 -7.71 -1.25
C GLU A 130 18.56 -7.70 -1.97
N GLY A 131 19.37 -6.65 -1.81
CA GLY A 131 20.71 -6.58 -2.40
C GLY A 131 21.67 -7.66 -1.87
N GLY A 132 21.39 -8.22 -0.69
CA GLY A 132 22.07 -9.39 -0.13
C GLY A 132 21.58 -10.74 -0.67
N GLY A 133 20.60 -10.76 -1.57
CA GLY A 133 20.07 -11.98 -2.19
C GLY A 133 19.15 -12.82 -1.30
N PHE A 134 18.65 -12.27 -0.19
CA PHE A 134 17.80 -13.00 0.76
C PHE A 134 16.31 -13.03 0.38
N LEU A 135 15.88 -12.14 -0.54
CA LEU A 135 14.49 -11.97 -1.02
C LEU A 135 14.43 -12.02 -2.54
#